data_AF-A0A1H9P1E9-F1
#
_entry.id   AF-A0A1H9P1E9-F1
#
_cell.length_a   1.000
_cell.length_b   1.000
_cell.length_c   1.000
_cell.angle_alpha   90.00
_cell.angle_beta   90.00
_cell.angle_gamma   90.00
#
_symmetry.space_group_name_H-M   'P 1'
#
loop_
_entity.id
_entity.type
_entity.pdbx_description
1 polymer ?
#
loop_
_entity_poly.entity_id
_entity_poly.type
_entity_poly.pdbx_seq_one_letter_code
_entity_poly.pdbx_strand_id
1 'polypeptide(L)'
;MPRLWRLYGLAIAIIVGAFGYVAVIVPEQIVAATPGFLTAALMVVLFAVIVPPAQLAFVGKPVPADSQIPFSQSLAQRIAGLLDSVHVMMAWLAVFLSAAISFSTLVSVLPGWQRYETAAEVIGGVGTIVVALTLVVKVFMDHDRLRKTIPADEDEKKRNHELRNHSGLGLIKNPADPLVLLQVPATSTNINVNLAHREGRKAALFGVGILVVFLVAVITLAAM
;
A
#
# COMPACT_ATOMS: atom_id res chain seq x y z
N MET A 1 49.26 29.92 18.30
CA MET A 1 48.76 28.88 17.38
C MET A 1 48.04 27.79 18.18
N PRO A 2 46.71 27.87 18.38
CA PRO A 2 45.97 26.84 19.11
C PRO A 2 45.32 25.83 18.15
N ARG A 3 45.75 24.57 18.27
CA ARG A 3 45.01 23.30 18.12
C ARG A 3 43.80 23.29 17.15
N LEU A 4 44.06 23.04 15.87
CA LEU A 4 43.05 22.76 14.82
C LEU A 4 42.59 21.28 14.74
N TRP A 5 43.03 20.40 15.64
CA TRP A 5 42.83 18.96 15.51
C TRP A 5 41.63 18.38 16.29
N ARG A 6 40.72 19.22 16.83
CA ARG A 6 39.55 18.75 17.62
C ARG A 6 38.21 18.76 16.90
N LEU A 7 38.14 19.06 15.59
CA LEU A 7 36.88 19.19 14.86
C LEU A 7 36.81 18.39 13.55
N TYR A 8 37.54 17.29 13.43
CA TYR A 8 37.24 16.29 12.39
C TYR A 8 36.30 15.23 12.97
N GLY A 9 35.11 15.67 13.38
CA GLY A 9 33.95 14.79 13.38
C GLY A 9 33.69 14.43 11.92
N LEU A 10 33.75 13.14 11.61
CA LEU A 10 33.64 12.52 10.28
C LEU A 10 32.63 13.26 9.37
N ALA A 11 33.13 14.21 8.57
CA ALA A 11 32.31 14.91 7.59
C ALA A 11 32.29 14.06 6.32
N ILE A 12 31.10 13.60 5.92
CA ILE A 12 30.93 12.78 4.72
C ILE A 12 30.64 13.73 3.56
N ALA A 13 31.53 13.75 2.57
CA ALA A 13 31.26 14.42 1.31
C ALA A 13 30.36 13.52 0.46
N ILE A 14 29.13 13.96 0.20
CA ILE A 14 28.22 13.30 -0.74
C ILE A 14 28.11 14.18 -1.98
N ILE A 15 28.35 13.58 -3.16
CA ILE A 15 28.05 14.23 -4.43
C ILE A 15 26.55 14.11 -4.67
N VAL A 16 25.84 15.24 -4.69
CA VAL A 16 24.41 15.26 -4.94
C VAL A 16 24.14 15.85 -6.32
N GLY A 17 23.74 14.98 -7.26
CA GLY A 17 23.22 15.34 -8.58
C GLY A 17 24.25 15.38 -9.73
N ALA A 18 23.73 15.43 -10.96
CA ALA A 18 24.51 15.44 -12.20
C ALA A 18 25.39 16.70 -12.40
N PHE A 19 25.19 17.73 -11.56
CA PHE A 19 25.87 19.02 -11.66
C PHE A 19 27.04 19.20 -10.67
N GLY A 20 27.46 18.13 -9.98
CA GLY A 20 28.71 18.13 -9.21
C GLY A 20 28.70 18.94 -7.90
N TYR A 21 27.52 19.20 -7.32
CA TYR A 21 27.46 19.80 -5.98
C TYR A 21 27.97 18.79 -4.95
N VAL A 22 29.08 19.14 -4.29
CA VAL A 22 29.61 18.39 -3.14
C VAL A 22 28.95 18.98 -1.89
N ALA A 23 28.03 18.24 -1.30
CA ALA A 23 27.49 18.55 0.02
C ALA A 23 28.42 17.94 1.07
N VAL A 24 28.96 18.77 1.95
CA VAL A 24 29.65 18.30 3.15
C VAL A 24 28.59 18.09 4.22
N ILE A 25 28.31 16.84 4.56
CA ILE A 25 27.32 16.47 5.57
C ILE A 25 28.04 16.27 6.91
N VAL A 26 27.59 16.99 7.93
CA VAL A 26 28.08 16.81 9.30
C VAL A 26 27.25 15.76 10.04
N PRO A 27 27.80 15.06 11.06
CA PRO A 27 27.07 14.00 11.77
C PRO A 27 25.69 14.41 12.30
N GLU A 28 25.54 15.65 12.75
CA GLU A 28 24.27 16.21 13.25
C GLU A 28 23.15 16.19 12.18
N GLN A 29 23.50 16.43 10.92
CA GLN A 29 22.56 16.37 9.79
C GLN A 29 22.11 14.93 9.50
N ILE A 30 23.01 13.96 9.67
CA ILE A 30 22.66 12.54 9.52
C ILE A 30 21.64 12.15 10.59
N VAL A 31 21.88 12.56 11.84
CA VAL A 31 20.94 12.34 12.95
C VAL A 31 19.60 13.00 12.66
N ALA A 32 19.60 14.26 12.23
CA ALA A 32 18.37 15.01 11.91
C ALA A 32 17.57 14.41 10.74
N ALA A 33 18.24 13.83 9.74
CA ALA A 33 17.57 13.22 8.59
C ALA A 33 17.05 11.79 8.86
N THR A 34 17.55 11.13 9.90
CA THR A 34 17.26 9.72 10.18
C THR A 34 15.77 9.41 10.32
N PRO A 35 14.95 10.18 11.06
CA PRO A 35 13.52 9.90 11.18
C PRO A 35 12.76 9.92 9.85
N GLY A 36 13.12 10.85 8.94
CA GLY A 36 12.52 10.96 7.61
C GLY A 36 12.80 9.74 6.74
N PHE A 37 14.05 9.28 6.70
CA PHE A 37 14.43 8.08 5.95
C PHE A 37 13.82 6.80 6.52
N LEU A 38 13.72 6.68 7.86
CA LEU A 38 13.03 5.56 8.49
C LEU A 38 11.54 5.55 8.17
N THR A 39 10.90 6.72 8.17
CA THR A 39 9.48 6.86 7.78
C THR A 39 9.27 6.44 6.32
N ALA A 40 10.16 6.86 5.41
CA ALA A 40 10.13 6.45 4.01
C ALA A 40 10.28 4.92 3.84
N ALA A 41 11.23 4.31 4.55
CA ALA A 41 11.42 2.87 4.53
C ALA A 41 10.21 2.10 5.09
N LEU A 42 9.64 2.57 6.21
CA LEU A 42 8.43 1.97 6.79
C LEU A 42 7.24 2.05 5.83
N MET A 43 7.08 3.15 5.10
CA MET A 43 6.01 3.28 4.09
C MET A 43 6.14 2.20 3.01
N VAL A 44 7.35 1.97 2.50
CA VAL A 44 7.59 0.91 1.51
C VAL A 44 7.20 -0.45 2.04
N VAL A 45 7.59 -0.76 3.29
CA VAL A 45 7.21 -2.02 3.93
C VAL A 45 5.70 -2.13 4.08
N LEU A 46 5.02 -1.10 4.59
CA LEU A 46 3.57 -1.08 4.76
C LEU A 46 2.84 -1.41 3.47
N PHE A 47 3.14 -0.69 2.40
CA PHE A 47 2.48 -0.86 1.11
C PHE A 47 2.75 -2.23 0.48
N ALA A 48 3.91 -2.83 0.76
CA ALA A 48 4.23 -4.18 0.28
C ALA A 48 3.39 -5.28 0.95
N VAL A 49 2.94 -5.08 2.19
CA VAL A 49 2.29 -6.14 2.99
C VAL A 49 0.81 -5.90 3.30
N ILE A 50 0.29 -4.68 3.12
CA ILE A 50 -1.08 -4.31 3.51
C ILE A 50 -2.16 -4.96 2.62
N VAL A 51 -1.82 -5.25 1.36
CA VAL A 51 -2.75 -5.87 0.40
C VAL A 51 -2.66 -7.39 0.51
N PRO A 52 -3.78 -8.10 0.72
CA PRO A 52 -3.79 -9.56 0.78
C PRO A 52 -3.21 -10.19 -0.50
N PRO A 53 -2.48 -11.30 -0.40
CA PRO A 53 -1.92 -11.97 -1.57
C PRO A 53 -3.01 -12.47 -2.52
N ALA A 54 -2.82 -12.31 -3.84
CA ALA A 54 -3.79 -12.69 -4.87
C ALA A 54 -4.19 -14.17 -4.81
N GLN A 55 -3.30 -15.04 -4.34
CA GLN A 55 -3.54 -16.48 -4.16
C GLN A 55 -4.69 -16.76 -3.18
N LEU A 56 -4.98 -15.84 -2.26
CA LEU A 56 -6.08 -15.97 -1.30
C LEU A 56 -7.45 -16.02 -1.98
N ALA A 57 -7.57 -15.46 -3.19
CA ALA A 57 -8.79 -15.50 -3.99
C ALA A 57 -9.17 -16.93 -4.43
N PHE A 58 -8.19 -17.81 -4.58
CA PHE A 58 -8.39 -19.20 -5.01
C PHE A 58 -8.62 -20.17 -3.85
N VAL A 59 -8.60 -19.69 -2.60
CA VAL A 59 -8.78 -20.55 -1.43
C VAL A 59 -10.28 -20.83 -1.24
N GLY A 60 -10.72 -21.98 -1.72
CA GLY A 60 -12.05 -22.53 -1.43
C GLY A 60 -12.09 -23.19 -0.06
N LYS A 61 -13.18 -22.98 0.68
CA LYS A 61 -13.41 -23.53 2.02
C LYS A 61 -14.61 -24.46 2.08
N PRO A 62 -14.57 -25.47 2.98
CA PRO A 62 -15.72 -26.32 3.22
C PRO A 62 -16.87 -25.45 3.74
N VAL A 63 -18.05 -25.69 3.20
CA VAL A 63 -19.30 -25.01 3.55
C VAL A 63 -20.29 -26.01 4.16
N PRO A 64 -21.30 -25.55 4.91
CA PRO A 64 -22.42 -26.38 5.33
C PRO A 64 -23.02 -27.17 4.15
N ALA A 65 -23.45 -28.41 4.40
CA ALA A 65 -23.94 -29.32 3.35
C ALA A 65 -25.22 -28.82 2.65
N ASP A 66 -25.96 -27.93 3.31
CA ASP A 66 -27.16 -27.25 2.80
C ASP A 66 -26.85 -25.98 2.00
N SER A 67 -25.57 -25.56 1.92
CA SER A 67 -25.19 -24.38 1.17
C SER A 67 -25.41 -24.57 -0.33
N GLN A 68 -26.12 -23.62 -0.93
CA GLN A 68 -26.33 -23.57 -2.38
C GLN A 68 -25.33 -22.67 -3.11
N ILE A 69 -24.41 -22.03 -2.38
CA ILE A 69 -23.46 -21.04 -2.93
C ILE A 69 -22.23 -21.78 -3.47
N PRO A 70 -22.02 -21.85 -4.79
CA PRO A 70 -20.85 -22.50 -5.34
C PRO A 70 -19.60 -21.63 -5.24
N PHE A 71 -18.44 -22.28 -5.37
CA PHE A 71 -17.18 -21.62 -5.62
C PHE A 71 -17.12 -21.24 -7.11
N SER A 72 -16.88 -19.96 -7.42
CA SER A 72 -16.76 -19.49 -8.80
C SER A 72 -15.30 -19.27 -9.16
N GLN A 73 -14.85 -19.93 -10.23
CA GLN A 73 -13.49 -19.82 -10.73
C GLN A 73 -13.28 -18.48 -11.45
N SER A 74 -14.26 -18.02 -12.23
CA SER A 74 -14.18 -16.71 -12.92
C SER A 74 -14.08 -15.56 -11.92
N LEU A 75 -14.82 -15.62 -10.82
CA LEU A 75 -14.76 -14.63 -9.76
C LEU A 75 -13.40 -14.63 -9.05
N ALA A 76 -12.90 -15.81 -8.68
CA ALA A 76 -11.57 -15.94 -8.07
C ALA A 76 -10.46 -15.34 -8.95
N GLN A 77 -10.50 -15.60 -10.27
CA GLN A 77 -9.56 -15.03 -11.23
C GLN A 77 -9.65 -13.50 -11.31
N ARG A 78 -10.86 -12.92 -11.35
CA ARG A 78 -11.02 -11.47 -11.39
C ARG A 78 -10.55 -10.81 -10.09
N ILE A 79 -10.83 -11.40 -8.94
CA ILE A 79 -10.35 -10.90 -7.65
C ILE A 79 -8.83 -10.96 -7.60
N ALA A 80 -8.22 -12.07 -8.03
CA ALA A 80 -6.76 -12.18 -8.10
C ALA A 80 -6.13 -11.11 -9.00
N GLY A 81 -6.64 -10.92 -10.22
CA GLY A 81 -6.14 -9.89 -11.13
C GLY A 81 -6.33 -8.47 -10.60
N LEU A 82 -7.41 -8.21 -9.88
CA LEU A 82 -7.64 -6.92 -9.23
C LEU A 82 -6.65 -6.70 -8.08
N LEU A 83 -6.38 -7.72 -7.26
CA LEU A 83 -5.38 -7.66 -6.19
C LEU A 83 -3.99 -7.39 -6.76
N ASP A 84 -3.58 -8.10 -7.83
CA ASP A 84 -2.30 -7.85 -8.50
C ASP A 84 -2.19 -6.40 -9.01
N SER A 85 -3.28 -5.86 -9.57
CA SER A 85 -3.34 -4.46 -10.02
C SER A 85 -3.19 -3.48 -8.84
N VAL A 86 -3.81 -3.80 -7.70
CA VAL A 86 -3.70 -3.03 -6.47
C VAL A 86 -2.29 -3.14 -5.87
N HIS A 87 -1.64 -4.32 -5.89
CA HIS A 87 -0.24 -4.47 -5.46
C HIS A 87 0.71 -3.59 -6.28
N VAL A 88 0.54 -3.58 -7.61
CA VAL A 88 1.34 -2.71 -8.50
C VAL A 88 1.09 -1.23 -8.19
N MET A 89 -0.17 -0.84 -7.96
CA MET A 89 -0.49 0.53 -7.52
C MET A 89 0.22 0.86 -6.20
N MET A 90 0.12 -0.01 -5.19
CA MET A 90 0.73 0.24 -3.88
C MET A 90 2.27 0.32 -3.98
N ALA A 91 2.89 -0.49 -4.83
CA ALA A 91 4.33 -0.44 -5.08
C ALA A 91 4.75 0.92 -5.70
N TRP A 92 4.02 1.41 -6.70
CA TRP A 92 4.32 2.72 -7.30
C TRP A 92 4.08 3.87 -6.32
N LEU A 93 3.01 3.80 -5.54
CA LEU A 93 2.70 4.79 -4.52
C LEU A 93 3.78 4.82 -3.43
N ALA A 94 4.25 3.64 -3.00
CA ALA A 94 5.35 3.51 -2.04
C ALA A 94 6.65 4.14 -2.53
N VAL A 95 7.04 3.86 -3.78
CA VAL A 95 8.26 4.43 -4.38
C VAL A 95 8.16 5.95 -4.45
N PHE A 96 7.02 6.47 -4.92
CA PHE A 96 6.82 7.91 -5.06
C PHE A 96 6.82 8.62 -3.70
N LEU A 97 6.06 8.12 -2.73
CA LEU A 97 6.01 8.67 -1.38
C LEU A 97 7.37 8.61 -0.68
N SER A 98 8.07 7.48 -0.80
CA SER A 98 9.42 7.31 -0.24
C SER A 98 10.39 8.33 -0.85
N ALA A 99 10.33 8.55 -2.16
CA ALA A 99 11.16 9.54 -2.83
C ALA A 99 10.81 10.97 -2.39
N ALA A 100 9.52 11.30 -2.28
CA ALA A 100 9.06 12.61 -1.83
C ALA A 100 9.47 12.92 -0.38
N ILE A 101 9.29 11.97 0.54
CA ILE A 101 9.70 12.10 1.95
C ILE A 101 11.23 12.24 2.04
N SER A 102 11.97 11.41 1.31
CA SER A 102 13.43 11.47 1.28
C SER A 102 13.94 12.80 0.74
N PHE A 103 13.33 13.31 -0.33
CA PHE A 103 13.68 14.60 -0.92
C PHE A 103 13.37 15.75 0.03
N SER A 104 12.19 15.76 0.66
CA SER A 104 11.82 16.77 1.66
C SER A 104 12.78 16.77 2.86
N THR A 105 13.15 15.57 3.34
CA THR A 105 14.11 15.39 4.43
C THR A 105 15.50 15.94 4.07
N LEU A 106 15.96 15.73 2.83
CA LEU A 106 17.23 16.29 2.37
C LEU A 106 17.18 17.81 2.27
N VAL A 107 16.07 18.36 1.78
CA VAL A 107 15.89 19.81 1.61
C VAL A 107 15.85 20.54 2.97
N SER A 108 15.24 19.96 3.99
CA SER A 108 15.17 20.57 5.32
C SER A 108 16.52 20.56 6.06
N VAL A 109 17.32 19.51 5.86
CA VAL A 109 18.57 19.30 6.62
C VAL A 109 19.79 19.92 5.93
N LEU A 110 19.78 20.09 4.61
CA LEU A 110 20.92 20.64 3.85
C LEU A 110 20.75 22.15 3.60
N PRO A 111 21.59 23.02 4.19
CA PRO A 111 21.44 24.48 4.08
C PRO A 111 21.42 25.00 2.63
N GLY A 112 22.20 24.40 1.73
CA GLY A 112 22.24 24.80 0.32
C GLY A 112 20.97 24.48 -0.47
N TRP A 113 20.05 23.68 0.09
CA TRP A 113 18.85 23.18 -0.56
C TRP A 113 17.56 23.77 0.02
N GLN A 114 17.62 24.47 1.15
CA GLN A 114 16.46 25.07 1.83
C GLN A 114 15.62 25.99 0.93
N ARG A 115 16.24 26.66 -0.06
CA ARG A 115 15.50 27.46 -1.06
C ARG A 115 14.48 26.67 -1.88
N TYR A 116 14.56 25.34 -1.88
CA TYR A 116 13.66 24.44 -2.59
C TYR A 116 12.57 23.85 -1.68
N GLU A 117 12.47 24.26 -0.41
CA GLU A 117 11.51 23.71 0.56
C GLU A 117 10.07 23.80 0.07
N THR A 118 9.61 24.99 -0.34
CA THR A 118 8.27 25.16 -0.92
C THR A 118 8.06 24.30 -2.17
N ALA A 119 9.08 24.17 -3.02
CA ALA A 119 8.99 23.33 -4.21
C ALA A 119 8.88 21.84 -3.83
N ALA A 120 9.63 21.39 -2.83
CA ALA A 120 9.60 20.02 -2.32
C ALA A 120 8.23 19.68 -1.73
N GLU A 121 7.63 20.58 -0.97
CA GLU A 121 6.29 20.43 -0.42
C GLU A 121 5.22 20.38 -1.52
N VAL A 122 5.29 21.28 -2.51
CA VAL A 122 4.31 21.32 -3.60
C VAL A 122 4.43 20.08 -4.49
N ILE A 123 5.64 19.70 -4.89
CA ILE A 123 5.89 18.51 -5.71
C ILE A 123 5.51 17.24 -4.92
N GLY A 124 5.86 17.18 -3.64
CA GLY A 124 5.50 16.07 -2.76
C GLY A 124 3.99 15.96 -2.57
N GLY A 125 3.31 17.03 -2.18
CA GLY A 125 1.87 17.04 -1.91
C GLY A 125 1.03 16.89 -3.17
N VAL A 126 1.14 17.83 -4.11
CA VAL A 126 0.34 17.82 -5.35
C VAL A 126 0.73 16.63 -6.22
N GLY A 127 2.03 16.33 -6.35
CA GLY A 127 2.50 15.19 -7.12
C GLY A 127 1.98 13.86 -6.55
N THR A 128 1.95 13.69 -5.22
CA THR A 128 1.38 12.49 -4.60
C THR A 128 -0.10 12.35 -4.95
N ILE A 129 -0.88 13.43 -4.86
CA ILE A 129 -2.31 13.41 -5.21
C ILE A 129 -2.50 13.01 -6.67
N VAL A 130 -1.76 13.63 -7.59
CA VAL A 130 -1.85 13.32 -9.03
C VAL A 130 -1.47 11.87 -9.31
N VAL A 131 -0.38 11.38 -8.72
CA VAL A 131 0.06 9.97 -8.86
C VAL A 131 -0.99 9.03 -8.29
N ALA A 132 -1.50 9.28 -7.08
CA ALA A 132 -2.53 8.46 -6.46
C ALA A 132 -3.80 8.40 -7.31
N LEU A 133 -4.29 9.54 -7.81
CA LEU A 133 -5.46 9.60 -8.69
C LEU A 133 -5.23 8.84 -9.99
N THR A 134 -4.04 8.99 -10.61
CA THR A 134 -3.68 8.28 -11.84
C THR A 134 -3.68 6.77 -11.62
N LEU A 135 -3.11 6.30 -10.52
CA LEU A 135 -3.07 4.87 -10.19
C LEU A 135 -4.46 4.32 -9.85
N VAL A 136 -5.29 5.09 -9.15
CA VAL A 136 -6.68 4.73 -8.86
C VAL A 136 -7.48 4.58 -10.16
N VAL A 137 -7.39 5.54 -11.08
CA VAL A 137 -8.02 5.46 -12.40
C VAL A 137 -7.55 4.21 -13.15
N LYS A 138 -6.24 3.91 -13.11
CA LYS A 138 -5.69 2.69 -13.71
C LYS A 138 -6.32 1.43 -13.13
N VAL A 139 -6.45 1.31 -11.80
CA VAL A 139 -7.10 0.16 -11.16
C VAL A 139 -8.56 0.02 -11.59
N PHE A 140 -9.30 1.13 -11.74
CA PHE A 140 -10.67 1.09 -12.27
C PHE A 140 -10.72 0.61 -13.72
N MET A 141 -9.78 1.04 -14.56
CA MET A 141 -9.67 0.56 -15.94
C MET A 141 -9.31 -0.93 -16.00
N ASP A 142 -8.39 -1.38 -15.16
CA ASP A 142 -8.00 -2.78 -15.04
C ASP A 142 -9.18 -3.64 -14.54
N HIS A 143 -9.97 -3.14 -13.58
CA HIS A 143 -11.18 -3.81 -13.12
C HIS A 143 -12.22 -3.98 -14.24
N ASP A 144 -12.49 -2.92 -15.01
CA ASP A 144 -13.41 -2.99 -16.16
C ASP A 144 -12.89 -3.96 -17.24
N ARG A 145 -11.58 -3.91 -17.53
CA ARG A 145 -10.93 -4.84 -18.45
C ARG A 145 -11.10 -6.28 -17.99
N LEU A 146 -10.83 -6.58 -16.71
CA LEU A 146 -10.96 -7.92 -16.14
C LEU A 146 -12.39 -8.46 -16.26
N ARG A 147 -13.40 -7.62 -16.04
CA ARG A 147 -14.81 -8.01 -16.22
C ARG A 147 -15.16 -8.34 -17.66
N LYS A 148 -14.54 -7.64 -18.63
CA LYS A 148 -14.73 -7.90 -20.07
C LYS A 148 -13.98 -9.14 -20.55
N THR A 149 -12.78 -9.38 -20.02
CA THR A 149 -11.94 -10.51 -20.45
C THR A 149 -12.30 -11.83 -19.78
N ILE A 150 -12.81 -11.78 -18.55
CA ILE A 150 -13.19 -12.96 -17.76
C ILE A 150 -14.71 -12.90 -17.50
N PRO A 151 -15.54 -13.45 -18.41
CA PRO A 151 -16.98 -13.44 -18.24
C PRO A 151 -17.41 -14.28 -17.02
N ALA A 152 -18.59 -13.98 -16.49
CA ALA A 152 -19.16 -14.70 -15.36
C ALA A 152 -19.52 -16.14 -15.73
N ASP A 153 -18.97 -17.12 -15.02
CA ASP A 153 -19.37 -18.52 -15.10
C ASP A 153 -20.76 -18.77 -14.50
N GLU A 154 -21.33 -19.96 -14.72
CA GLU A 154 -22.65 -20.30 -14.20
C GLU A 154 -22.68 -20.31 -12.66
N ASP A 155 -21.57 -20.70 -12.04
CA ASP A 155 -21.40 -20.68 -10.59
C ASP A 155 -21.47 -19.25 -10.05
N GLU A 156 -20.86 -18.29 -10.73
CA GLU A 156 -20.93 -16.87 -10.39
C GLU A 156 -22.35 -16.33 -10.53
N LYS A 157 -23.06 -16.69 -11.59
CA LYS A 157 -24.46 -16.24 -11.78
C LYS A 157 -25.36 -16.77 -10.68
N LYS A 158 -25.23 -18.06 -10.35
CA LYS A 158 -25.96 -18.70 -9.25
C LYS A 158 -25.62 -18.03 -7.92
N ARG A 159 -24.34 -17.81 -7.66
CA ARG A 159 -23.86 -17.10 -6.48
C ARG A 159 -24.39 -15.67 -6.38
N ASN A 160 -24.40 -14.93 -7.48
CA ASN A 160 -24.90 -13.55 -7.51
C ASN A 160 -26.40 -13.48 -7.24
N HIS A 161 -27.17 -14.51 -7.61
CA HIS A 161 -28.57 -14.65 -7.25
C HIS A 161 -28.74 -14.80 -5.73
N GLU A 162 -27.99 -15.70 -5.11
CA GLU A 162 -28.03 -15.96 -3.66
C GLU A 162 -27.50 -14.78 -2.82
N LEU A 163 -26.48 -14.07 -3.32
CA LEU A 163 -25.82 -12.97 -2.61
C LEU A 163 -26.35 -11.59 -3.00
N ARG A 164 -27.44 -11.50 -3.77
CA ARG A 164 -27.95 -10.23 -4.32
C ARG A 164 -28.24 -9.17 -3.25
N ASN A 165 -28.73 -9.60 -2.09
CA ASN A 165 -29.11 -8.72 -0.97
C ASN A 165 -27.99 -8.56 0.07
N HIS A 166 -26.83 -9.16 -0.17
CA HIS A 166 -25.69 -9.03 0.74
C HIS A 166 -24.87 -7.80 0.34
N SER A 167 -24.57 -6.96 1.34
CA SER A 167 -23.66 -5.84 1.22
C SER A 167 -22.65 -5.90 2.36
N GLY A 168 -21.45 -5.38 2.12
CA GLY A 168 -20.37 -5.36 3.09
C GLY A 168 -19.45 -4.18 2.85
N LEU A 169 -18.96 -3.58 3.93
CA LEU A 169 -17.93 -2.55 3.93
C LEU A 169 -16.53 -3.20 3.95
N GLY A 170 -16.27 -4.12 3.01
CA GLY A 170 -14.99 -4.83 2.90
C GLY A 170 -14.83 -6.03 3.85
N LEU A 171 -15.76 -6.25 4.77
CA LEU A 171 -15.78 -7.40 5.68
C LEU A 171 -17.18 -8.03 5.68
N ILE A 172 -17.25 -9.34 5.51
CA ILE A 172 -18.50 -10.12 5.53
C ILE A 172 -18.28 -11.36 6.40
N LYS A 173 -19.31 -11.86 7.06
CA LYS A 173 -19.28 -13.14 7.76
C LYS A 173 -20.36 -14.05 7.20
N ASN A 174 -20.00 -14.85 6.19
CA ASN A 174 -20.92 -15.79 5.59
C ASN A 174 -20.30 -17.22 5.56
N PRO A 175 -20.71 -18.12 6.46
CA PRO A 175 -20.18 -19.48 6.49
C PRO A 175 -20.68 -20.36 5.34
N ALA A 176 -21.79 -20.00 4.69
CA ALA A 176 -22.31 -20.70 3.52
C ALA A 176 -21.51 -20.41 2.24
N ASP A 177 -20.72 -19.34 2.25
CA ASP A 177 -19.93 -18.92 1.10
C ASP A 177 -18.54 -19.57 1.12
N PRO A 178 -18.14 -20.34 0.09
CA PRO A 178 -16.86 -21.03 0.07
C PRO A 178 -15.66 -20.10 -0.18
N LEU A 179 -15.87 -18.86 -0.63
CA LEU A 179 -14.78 -17.93 -0.93
C LEU A 179 -14.28 -17.20 0.33
N VAL A 180 -12.94 -17.12 0.45
CA VAL A 180 -12.28 -16.28 1.46
C VAL A 180 -12.31 -14.80 1.08
N LEU A 181 -12.14 -14.50 -0.21
CA LEU A 181 -12.27 -13.16 -0.76
C LEU A 181 -13.41 -13.16 -1.78
N LEU A 182 -14.33 -12.21 -1.67
CA LEU A 182 -15.48 -12.15 -2.57
C LEU A 182 -15.82 -10.72 -2.98
N GLN A 183 -16.46 -10.58 -4.14
CA GLN A 183 -17.18 -9.37 -4.50
C GLN A 183 -18.67 -9.67 -4.41
N VAL A 184 -19.42 -8.80 -3.74
CA VAL A 184 -20.89 -8.90 -3.68
C VAL A 184 -21.48 -8.06 -4.81
N PRO A 185 -22.55 -8.50 -5.48
CA PRO A 185 -23.14 -7.78 -6.61
C PRO A 185 -23.51 -6.33 -6.28
N ALA A 186 -24.04 -6.09 -5.07
CA ALA A 186 -24.43 -4.77 -4.60
C ALA A 186 -23.25 -3.78 -4.46
N THR A 187 -22.02 -4.30 -4.33
CA THR A 187 -20.79 -3.50 -4.16
C THR A 187 -19.67 -4.09 -5.02
N SER A 188 -19.91 -4.17 -6.34
CA SER A 188 -19.00 -4.85 -7.28
C SER A 188 -17.57 -4.30 -7.33
N THR A 189 -17.33 -3.09 -6.81
CA THR A 189 -16.00 -2.48 -6.72
C THR A 189 -15.23 -2.88 -5.47
N ASN A 190 -15.88 -3.48 -4.46
CA ASN A 190 -15.28 -3.78 -3.17
C ASN A 190 -14.94 -5.27 -3.07
N ILE A 191 -13.68 -5.57 -2.81
CA ILE A 191 -13.27 -6.90 -2.35
C ILE A 191 -13.60 -7.00 -0.86
N ASN A 192 -14.43 -7.98 -0.52
CA ASN A 192 -14.81 -8.28 0.85
C ASN A 192 -14.04 -9.50 1.34
N VAL A 193 -13.56 -9.43 2.58
CA VAL A 193 -12.92 -10.55 3.26
C VAL A 193 -13.97 -11.30 4.07
N ASN A 194 -14.07 -12.61 3.85
CA ASN A 194 -15.00 -13.47 4.57
C ASN A 194 -14.42 -13.92 5.91
N LEU A 195 -14.88 -13.28 6.99
CA LEU A 195 -14.50 -13.55 8.37
C LEU A 195 -15.09 -14.85 8.93
N ALA A 196 -15.98 -15.54 8.20
CA ALA A 196 -16.42 -16.88 8.60
C ALA A 196 -15.26 -17.89 8.54
N HIS A 197 -14.30 -17.67 7.64
CA HIS A 197 -13.15 -18.53 7.43
C HIS A 197 -11.92 -18.08 8.22
N ARG A 198 -11.10 -19.03 8.66
CA ARG A 198 -9.91 -18.75 9.47
C ARG A 198 -8.90 -17.86 8.74
N GLU A 199 -8.75 -18.08 7.44
CA GLU A 199 -7.83 -17.39 6.54
C GLU A 199 -8.26 -15.94 6.31
N GLY A 200 -9.56 -15.71 6.13
CA GLY A 200 -10.11 -14.36 6.05
C GLY A 200 -9.89 -13.59 7.35
N ARG A 201 -10.13 -14.22 8.51
CA ARG A 201 -9.82 -13.62 9.82
C ARG A 201 -8.33 -13.30 9.97
N LYS A 202 -7.45 -14.24 9.59
CA LYS A 202 -6.00 -14.02 9.65
C LYS A 202 -5.57 -12.85 8.77
N ALA A 203 -6.07 -12.78 7.53
CA ALA A 203 -5.74 -11.68 6.61
C ALA A 203 -6.23 -10.33 7.16
N ALA A 204 -7.45 -10.26 7.67
CA ALA A 204 -8.00 -9.03 8.25
C ALA A 204 -7.21 -8.59 9.49
N LEU A 205 -6.94 -9.50 10.43
CA LEU A 205 -6.16 -9.20 11.64
C LEU A 205 -4.72 -8.81 11.33
N PHE A 206 -4.11 -9.47 10.34
CA PHE A 206 -2.76 -9.14 9.89
C PHE A 206 -2.70 -7.71 9.32
N GLY A 207 -3.64 -7.35 8.44
CA GLY A 207 -3.72 -6.00 7.87
C GLY A 207 -3.92 -4.93 8.94
N VAL A 208 -4.85 -5.14 9.88
CA VAL A 208 -5.06 -4.21 11.01
C VAL A 208 -3.82 -4.13 11.91
N GLY A 209 -3.22 -5.27 12.24
CA GLY A 209 -2.03 -5.32 13.09
C GLY A 209 -0.86 -4.56 12.49
N ILE A 210 -0.58 -4.73 11.19
CA ILE A 210 0.45 -3.97 10.49
C ILE A 210 0.16 -2.48 10.51
N LEU A 211 -1.09 -2.07 10.22
CA LEU A 211 -1.45 -0.66 10.21
C LEU A 211 -1.23 -0.01 11.58
N VAL A 212 -1.61 -0.70 12.67
CA VAL A 212 -1.39 -0.22 14.04
C VAL A 212 0.10 -0.10 14.36
N VAL A 213 0.90 -1.13 14.06
CA VAL A 213 2.36 -1.10 14.27
C VAL A 213 3.00 0.04 13.49
N PHE A 214 2.58 0.22 12.24
CA PHE A 214 3.05 1.30 11.38
C PHE A 214 2.72 2.68 11.97
N LEU A 215 1.48 2.92 12.38
CA LEU A 215 1.07 4.19 12.97
C LEU A 215 1.85 4.51 14.24
N VAL A 216 2.04 3.53 15.14
CA VAL A 216 2.84 3.70 16.36
C VAL A 216 4.29 4.05 16.01
N ALA A 217 4.87 3.38 15.01
CA ALA A 217 6.24 3.65 14.57
C ALA A 217 6.39 5.06 14.00
N VAL A 218 5.48 5.51 13.13
CA VAL A 218 5.51 6.87 12.57
C VAL A 218 5.31 7.93 13.64
N ILE A 219 4.37 7.75 14.58
CA ILE A 219 4.17 8.68 15.70
C ILE A 219 5.42 8.76 16.57
N THR A 220 6.06 7.62 16.84
CA THR A 220 7.29 7.57 17.63
C THR A 220 8.42 8.32 16.92
N LEU A 221 8.61 8.09 15.61
CA LEU A 221 9.62 8.78 14.80
C LEU A 221 9.36 10.29 14.70
N ALA A 222 8.10 10.72 14.63
CA ALA A 222 7.73 12.12 14.60
C ALA A 222 7.93 12.84 15.95
N ALA A 223 8.08 12.10 17.05
CA ALA A 223 8.33 12.64 18.39
C ALA A 223 9.83 12.68 18.76
N MET A 224 10.73 12.21 17.89
CA MET A 224 12.19 12.26 18.05
C MET A 224 12.75 13.56 17.48
#